data_AF-A0A4Y2US12-F1
#
_entry.id   AF-A0A4Y2US12-F1
#
_cell.length_a   1.000
_cell.length_b   1.000
_cell.length_c   1.000
_cell.angle_alpha   90.00
_cell.angle_beta   90.00
_cell.angle_gamma   90.00
#
_symmetry.space_group_name_H-M   'P 1'
#
loop_
_entity.id
_entity.type
_entity.pdbx_description
1 polymer ?
#
loop_
_entity_poly.entity_id
_entity_poly.type
_entity_poly.pdbx_seq_one_letter_code
_entity_poly.pdbx_strand_id
1 'polypeptide(L)' 'MSLKMTLILAVVTLVAAAPFAPIEEIHKPLPYSFGYKIKDKHGEQHREETGDGIGAVKGSYGFTDERGIHRQV' A
#
# COMPACT_ATOMS: atom_id res chain seq x y z
N MET A 1 -38.90 -30.64 -28.81
CA MET A 1 -38.11 -29.46 -28.40
C MET A 1 -37.59 -28.79 -29.68
N SER A 2 -37.85 -27.49 -29.93
CA SER A 2 -37.40 -26.84 -31.17
C SER A 2 -35.90 -26.49 -31.10
N LEU A 3 -35.20 -26.49 -32.25
CA LEU A 3 -33.74 -26.24 -32.32
C LEU A 3 -33.33 -24.90 -31.66
N LYS A 4 -34.19 -23.88 -31.75
CA LYS A 4 -33.99 -22.60 -31.07
C LYS A 4 -33.98 -22.73 -29.55
N MET A 5 -34.86 -23.57 -29.00
CA MET A 5 -34.97 -23.82 -27.56
C MET A 5 -33.75 -24.57 -27.03
N THR A 6 -33.22 -25.52 -27.81
CA THR A 6 -31.99 -26.24 -27.47
C THR A 6 -30.76 -25.32 -27.49
N LEU A 7 -30.67 -24.41 -28.46
CA LEU A 7 -29.55 -23.46 -28.55
C LEU A 7 -29.54 -22.48 -27.37
N ILE A 8 -30.72 -21.95 -26.99
CA ILE A 8 -30.85 -21.04 -25.85
C ILE A 8 -30.44 -21.76 -24.56
N LEU A 9 -30.89 -23.00 -24.36
CA LEU A 9 -30.56 -23.77 -23.17
C LEU A 9 -29.05 -24.07 -23.10
N ALA A 10 -28.42 -24.42 -24.23
CA ALA A 10 -26.98 -24.66 -24.30
C ALA A 10 -26.15 -23.42 -23.93
N VAL A 11 -26.56 -22.23 -24.38
CA VAL A 11 -25.90 -20.96 -24.03
C VAL A 11 -26.06 -20.64 -22.54
N VAL A 12 -27.25 -20.86 -21.98
CA VAL A 12 -27.50 -20.65 -20.54
C VAL A 12 -26.66 -21.61 -19.70
N THR A 13 -26.56 -22.89 -20.08
CA THR A 13 -25.70 -23.85 -19.37
C THR A 13 -24.22 -23.50 -19.46
N LEU A 14 -23.77 -22.92 -20.58
CA LEU A 14 -22.38 -22.51 -20.77
C LEU A 14 -22.02 -21.29 -19.89
N VAL A 15 -22.92 -20.31 -19.78
CA VAL A 15 -22.73 -19.14 -18.91
C VAL A 15 -22.77 -19.53 -17.44
N ALA A 16 -23.68 -20.43 -17.04
CA ALA A 16 -23.78 -20.91 -15.66
C ALA A 16 -22.58 -21.78 -15.22
N ALA A 17 -21.90 -22.43 -16.17
CA ALA A 17 -20.72 -23.24 -15.90
C ALA A 17 -19.40 -22.45 -15.95
N ALA A 18 -19.43 -21.16 -16.32
CA ALA A 18 -18.24 -20.33 -16.33
C ALA A 18 -17.76 -20.11 -14.88
N PRO A 19 -16.51 -20.47 -14.55
CA PRO A 19 -15.97 -20.22 -13.23
C PRO A 19 -15.91 -18.70 -12.99
N PHE A 20 -16.55 -18.23 -11.93
CA PHE A 20 -16.35 -16.88 -11.45
C PHE A 20 -14.95 -16.83 -10.83
N ALA A 21 -13.98 -16.27 -11.55
CA ALA A 21 -12.66 -16.07 -11.00
C ALA A 21 -12.78 -15.12 -9.79
N PRO A 22 -12.22 -15.46 -8.62
CA PRO A 22 -12.16 -14.52 -7.52
C PRO A 22 -11.40 -13.28 -7.98
N ILE A 23 -11.93 -12.10 -7.65
CA ILE A 23 -11.18 -10.85 -7.82
C ILE A 23 -10.03 -10.93 -6.82
N GLU A 24 -8.81 -11.03 -7.33
CA GLU A 24 -7.62 -10.93 -6.49
C GLU A 24 -7.46 -9.47 -6.06
N GLU A 25 -7.75 -9.17 -4.79
CA GLU A 25 -7.42 -7.86 -4.23
C GLU A 25 -5.90 -7.75 -4.13
N ILE A 26 -5.32 -6.92 -4.98
CA ILE A 26 -3.89 -6.66 -4.95
C ILE A 26 -3.61 -5.70 -3.77
N HIS A 27 -3.17 -6.23 -2.63
CA HIS A 27 -2.70 -5.44 -1.49
C HIS A 27 -1.29 -4.90 -1.75
N LYS A 28 -1.17 -3.86 -2.58
CA LYS A 28 0.09 -3.11 -2.72
C LYS A 28 0.20 -2.05 -1.62
N PRO A 29 1.40 -1.79 -1.08
CA PRO A 29 1.63 -0.63 -0.23
C PRO A 29 1.23 0.65 -0.98
N LEU A 30 0.52 1.56 -0.31
CA LEU A 30 0.26 2.88 -0.86
C LEU A 30 1.45 3.80 -0.57
N PRO A 31 1.69 4.82 -1.42
CA PRO A 31 2.62 5.88 -1.08
C PRO A 31 2.24 6.52 0.26
N TYR A 32 3.24 6.82 1.08
CA TYR A 32 3.03 7.44 2.39
C TYR A 32 4.10 8.48 2.68
N SER A 33 3.79 9.40 3.58
CA SER A 33 4.76 10.32 4.16
C SER A 33 4.40 10.56 5.63
N PHE A 34 5.41 10.52 6.50
CA PHE A 34 5.25 10.88 7.90
C PHE A 34 6.52 11.53 8.44
N GLY A 35 6.38 12.23 9.55
CA GLY A 35 7.51 12.80 10.26
C GLY A 35 7.11 13.34 11.63
N TYR A 36 8.11 13.60 12.45
CA TYR A 36 7.92 14.20 13.77
C TYR A 36 9.11 15.09 14.14
N LYS A 37 8.86 16.01 15.08
CA LYS A 37 9.89 16.79 15.75
C LYS A 37 9.60 16.82 17.24
N ILE A 38 10.58 16.47 18.05
CA ILE A 38 10.51 16.45 19.51
C ILE A 38 11.55 17.44 20.03
N LYS A 39 11.16 18.26 21.00
CA LYS A 39 12.04 19.15 21.74
C LYS A 39 11.74 19.04 23.22
N ASP A 40 12.75 18.73 24.01
CA ASP A 40 12.65 18.65 25.47
C ASP A 40 13.93 19.20 26.13
N LYS A 41 14.06 18.99 27.45
CA LYS A 41 15.23 19.41 28.22
C LYS A 41 16.52 18.65 27.88
N HIS A 42 16.40 17.51 27.22
CA HIS A 42 17.48 16.61 26.84
C HIS A 42 17.95 16.83 25.39
N GLY A 43 17.20 17.61 24.59
CA GLY A 43 17.62 18.02 23.26
C GLY A 43 16.49 18.10 22.25
N GLU A 44 16.84 17.93 20.97
CA GLU A 44 15.91 17.93 19.85
C GLU A 44 16.10 16.69 18.99
N GLN A 45 15.00 16.11 18.50
CA GLN A 45 15.02 14.99 17.57
C GLN A 45 14.04 15.26 16.43
N HIS A 46 14.37 14.82 15.23
CA HIS A 46 13.46 14.87 14.09
C HIS A 46 13.60 13.64 13.21
N ARG A 47 12.49 13.27 12.57
CA ARG A 47 12.45 12.25 11.53
C ARG A 47 11.50 12.70 10.43
N GLU A 48 11.85 12.40 9.20
CA GLU A 48 10.95 12.41 8.06
C GLU A 48 11.17 11.14 7.24
N GLU A 49 10.10 10.59 6.67
CA GLU A 49 10.16 9.42 5.82
C GLU A 49 9.05 9.48 4.76
N THR A 50 9.35 9.02 3.55
CA THR A 50 8.41 8.87 2.46
C THR A 50 8.64 7.52 1.77
N GLY A 51 7.56 6.79 1.53
CA GLY A 51 7.55 5.56 0.74
C GLY A 51 6.77 5.77 -0.57
N ASP A 52 7.24 5.20 -1.67
CA ASP A 52 6.62 5.34 -3.00
C ASP A 52 5.53 4.29 -3.31
N GLY A 53 5.27 3.36 -2.37
CA GLY A 53 4.29 2.30 -2.55
C GLY A 53 4.73 1.15 -3.47
N ILE A 54 5.92 1.24 -4.09
CA ILE A 54 6.47 0.22 -4.98
C ILE A 54 7.81 -0.36 -4.49
N GLY A 55 8.34 0.17 -3.38
CA GLY A 55 9.44 -0.43 -2.62
C GLY A 55 10.57 0.54 -2.26
N ALA A 56 10.57 1.75 -2.80
CA ALA A 56 11.55 2.76 -2.41
C ALA A 56 11.07 3.52 -1.17
N VAL A 57 11.94 3.58 -0.16
CA VAL A 57 11.74 4.37 1.05
C VAL A 57 12.94 5.31 1.20
N LYS A 58 12.66 6.59 1.46
CA LYS A 58 13.68 7.61 1.70
C LYS A 58 13.28 8.48 2.89
N GLY A 59 14.25 9.06 3.56
CA GLY A 59 13.99 9.89 4.73
C GLY A 59 15.27 10.42 5.34
N SER A 60 15.12 11.19 6.41
CA SER A 60 16.22 11.65 7.23
C SER A 60 15.88 11.49 8.71
N TYR A 61 16.90 11.19 9.51
CA TYR A 61 16.81 11.20 10.96
C TYR A 61 17.96 12.02 11.54
N GLY A 62 17.64 12.89 12.49
CA GLY A 62 18.65 13.72 13.13
C GLY A 62 18.28 14.07 14.56
N PHE A 63 19.30 14.36 15.35
CA PHE A 63 19.12 14.81 16.72
C PHE A 63 20.25 15.75 17.18
N THR A 64 19.93 16.51 18.22
CA THR A 64 20.85 17.35 18.99
C THR A 64 20.78 16.90 20.43
N ASP A 65 21.92 16.53 21.03
CA ASP A 65 21.98 16.16 22.44
C ASP A 65 22.06 17.38 23.39
N GLU A 66 22.03 17.13 24.69
CA GLU A 66 22.14 18.15 25.75
C GLU A 66 23.39 19.03 25.65
N ARG A 67 24.45 18.51 25.02
CA ARG A 67 25.72 19.22 24.84
C ARG A 67 25.73 20.05 23.57
N GLY A 68 24.61 20.08 22.83
CA GLY A 68 24.47 20.76 21.55
C GLY A 68 25.12 20.02 20.39
N ILE A 69 25.48 18.73 20.54
CA ILE A 69 26.10 17.98 19.46
C ILE A 69 25.02 17.51 18.48
N HIS A 70 25.14 17.98 17.24
CA HIS A 70 24.26 17.60 16.14
C HIS A 70 24.74 16.32 15.45
N ARG A 71 23.82 15.39 15.20
CA ARG A 71 24.07 14.14 14.47
C ARG A 71 22.94 13.88 13.48
N GLN A 72 23.32 13.43 12.29
CA GLN A 72 22.40 12.96 11.25
C GLN A 72 22.85 11.56 10.83
N VAL A 73 21.88 10.68 10.58
CA VAL A 73 22.08 9.27 10.20
C VAL A 73 21.58 9.04 8.78
#